data_AF-A0A6A5TJS7-F1
#
_entry.id   AF-A0A6A5TJS7-F1
#
_cell.length_a   1.000
_cell.length_b   1.000
_cell.length_c   1.000
_cell.angle_alpha   90.00
_cell.angle_beta   90.00
_cell.angle_gamma   90.00
#
_symmetry.space_group_name_H-M   'P 1'
#
loop_
_entity.id
_entity.type
_entity.pdbx_description
1 polymer ?
#
loop_
_entity_poly.entity_id
_entity_poly.type
_entity_poly.pdbx_seq_one_letter_code
_entity_poly.pdbx_strand_id
1 'polypeptide(L)'
;MDTDDVLQCDQLLAAGLQDLVLLRDSAAYVDREASYWATNAALHPECIVQPRSTADVSRVVKILAKSSGLAALRSGGHTQWTGSNDISNGVTIDLGRMKNVTYNAQTKLASVQPGPRWGDVYETLLGYGVCVVGGRDGNVGIGGYLTGGGNSYYTGRYGWGIDNVANFEVVLADGSIVNANPKSHSDLFKALKGGSGNFGIVTRFDLYTFPAKDVWGGIRAAARDQGDALAQAMVDFTNTNNKNPEAAFIINYTFNPGSSSDILVAHVVIDTDGVVNAPAFAKVQQIPVILNDVKNRSMANMANSYLLPGDEQQVWFSLSFKNDVRVIKKAGLLHDELVEELKTVIPSGSFSTQCLFQPVPTFFTERSLQRGGNVLGLDNEKQNALMWLITGATKTVEHQAIMREKLTTFYNDLNAYATSLGLGVAWQHLNYADQTQDPLKSYGAKNIAFIRKVAATYDPSQVFQKKVVSGWKISKVGA
;
A
#
# COMPACT_ATOMS: atom_id res chain seq x y z
N MET A 1 21.10 -41.56 -4.61
CA MET A 1 20.75 -40.17 -4.99
C MET A 1 20.69 -39.45 -3.68
N ASP A 2 21.81 -38.90 -3.27
CA ASP A 2 22.04 -38.39 -1.92
C ASP A 2 22.75 -37.04 -2.09
N THR A 3 21.95 -35.99 -2.12
CA THR A 3 22.40 -34.64 -1.81
C THR A 3 21.43 -34.19 -0.74
N ASP A 4 21.85 -34.30 0.52
CA ASP A 4 21.21 -33.66 1.66
C ASP A 4 21.01 -32.19 1.30
N ASP A 5 19.81 -31.84 0.83
CA ASP A 5 19.43 -30.46 0.56
C ASP A 5 19.19 -29.85 1.95
N VAL A 6 20.27 -29.37 2.58
CA VAL A 6 20.22 -28.75 3.90
C VAL A 6 19.20 -27.62 3.83
N LEU A 7 18.11 -27.75 4.60
CA LEU A 7 17.01 -26.80 4.61
C LEU A 7 17.56 -25.39 4.87
N GLN A 8 16.98 -24.38 4.22
CA GLN A 8 17.48 -23.00 4.30
C GLN A 8 17.58 -22.50 5.75
N CYS A 9 16.66 -22.96 6.60
CA CYS A 9 16.65 -22.68 8.03
C CYS A 9 17.90 -23.23 8.73
N ASP A 10 18.30 -24.47 8.44
CA ASP A 10 19.51 -25.08 9.01
C ASP A 10 20.77 -24.32 8.58
N GLN A 11 20.81 -23.81 7.35
CA GLN A 11 21.91 -22.96 6.88
C GLN A 11 21.99 -21.64 7.66
N LEU A 12 20.85 -21.03 8.01
CA LEU A 12 20.81 -19.84 8.87
C LEU A 12 21.29 -20.17 10.29
N LEU A 13 20.85 -21.29 10.86
CA LEU A 13 21.26 -21.74 12.19
C LEU A 13 22.76 -22.03 12.23
N ALA A 14 23.29 -22.78 11.26
CA ALA A 14 24.71 -23.11 11.16
C ALA A 14 25.60 -21.85 10.99
N ALA A 15 25.06 -20.77 10.42
CA ALA A 15 25.73 -19.49 10.27
C ALA A 15 25.70 -18.60 11.53
N GLY A 16 25.21 -19.11 12.67
CA GLY A 16 25.16 -18.38 13.93
C GLY A 16 24.08 -17.31 13.95
N LEU A 17 22.91 -17.57 13.34
CA LEU A 17 21.75 -16.67 13.34
C LEU A 17 20.58 -17.21 14.18
N GLN A 18 20.82 -18.13 15.11
CA GLN A 18 19.77 -18.83 15.86
C GLN A 18 18.82 -17.85 16.58
N ASP A 19 19.36 -16.79 17.19
CA ASP A 19 18.58 -15.74 17.89
C ASP A 19 17.69 -14.87 16.98
N LEU A 20 17.81 -15.04 15.66
CA LEU A 20 17.00 -14.37 14.66
C LEU A 20 15.94 -15.29 14.05
N VAL A 21 16.02 -16.60 14.25
CA VAL A 21 15.17 -17.57 13.55
C VAL A 21 14.06 -18.06 14.47
N LEU A 22 12.81 -17.97 13.99
CA LEU A 22 11.64 -18.58 14.60
C LEU A 22 11.34 -19.90 13.88
N LEU A 23 11.37 -21.00 14.62
CA LEU A 23 11.04 -22.34 14.14
C LEU A 23 9.56 -22.65 14.38
N ARG A 24 8.97 -23.51 13.55
CA ARG A 24 7.52 -23.82 13.54
C ARG A 24 6.95 -24.29 14.88
N ASP A 25 7.76 -24.94 15.70
CA ASP A 25 7.39 -25.46 17.02
C ASP A 25 7.43 -24.39 18.13
N SER A 26 7.93 -23.19 17.84
CA SER A 26 7.99 -22.10 18.81
C SER A 26 6.69 -21.30 18.88
N ALA A 27 6.29 -20.89 20.09
CA ALA A 27 5.14 -19.99 20.27
C ALA A 27 5.30 -18.67 19.51
N ALA A 28 6.53 -18.14 19.45
CA ALA A 28 6.83 -16.91 18.71
C ALA A 28 6.60 -17.04 17.20
N TYR A 29 6.80 -18.22 16.61
CA TYR A 29 6.44 -18.48 15.21
C TYR A 29 4.92 -18.41 15.03
N VAL A 30 4.16 -19.09 15.88
CA VAL A 30 2.68 -19.14 15.82
C VAL A 30 2.10 -17.73 15.96
N ASP A 31 2.56 -16.96 16.95
CA ASP A 31 2.14 -15.57 17.14
C ASP A 31 2.47 -14.71 15.92
N ARG A 32 3.63 -14.94 15.29
CA ARG A 32 4.05 -14.14 14.15
C ARG A 32 3.27 -14.47 12.88
N GLU A 33 2.94 -15.74 12.67
CA GLU A 33 2.08 -16.22 11.59
C GLU A 33 0.63 -15.72 11.78
N ALA A 34 0.12 -15.66 13.01
CA ALA A 34 -1.20 -15.09 13.29
C ALA A 34 -1.30 -13.57 13.05
N SER A 35 -0.17 -12.87 12.90
CA SER A 35 -0.13 -11.39 12.81
C SER A 35 -0.22 -10.82 11.39
N TYR A 36 -0.50 -11.63 10.37
CA TYR A 36 -0.75 -11.11 9.02
C TYR A 36 -2.07 -10.36 8.97
N TRP A 37 -2.09 -9.23 8.27
CA TRP A 37 -3.29 -8.38 8.23
C TRP A 37 -4.46 -9.07 7.51
N ALA A 38 -4.18 -9.78 6.42
CA ALA A 38 -5.15 -10.62 5.72
C ALA A 38 -4.84 -12.09 6.04
N THR A 39 -5.83 -12.81 6.55
CA THR A 39 -5.64 -14.22 6.96
C THR A 39 -5.34 -15.14 5.78
N ASN A 40 -5.79 -14.79 4.57
CA ASN A 40 -5.46 -15.50 3.34
C ASN A 40 -4.06 -15.20 2.78
N ALA A 41 -3.35 -14.18 3.29
CA ALA A 41 -1.98 -13.89 2.90
C ALA A 41 -0.97 -14.79 3.62
N ALA A 42 -1.27 -15.17 4.87
CA ALA A 42 -0.43 -16.03 5.70
C ALA A 42 -0.24 -17.40 5.05
N LEU A 43 1.00 -17.88 5.06
CA LEU A 43 1.40 -19.23 4.67
C LEU A 43 2.23 -19.84 5.80
N HIS A 44 2.74 -21.05 5.56
CA HIS A 44 3.50 -21.81 6.56
C HIS A 44 4.97 -21.94 6.13
N PRO A 45 5.82 -20.92 6.32
CA PRO A 45 7.25 -21.02 6.02
C PRO A 45 7.93 -22.08 6.91
N GLU A 46 9.07 -22.62 6.47
CA GLU A 46 9.87 -23.55 7.29
C GLU A 46 10.40 -22.87 8.55
N CYS A 47 10.78 -21.61 8.40
CA CYS A 47 11.11 -20.72 9.51
C CYS A 47 10.95 -19.25 9.10
N ILE A 48 10.85 -18.39 10.11
CA ILE A 48 10.81 -16.94 9.93
C ILE A 48 12.13 -16.39 10.46
N VAL A 49 12.91 -15.70 9.62
CA VAL A 49 14.11 -14.99 10.08
C VAL A 49 13.79 -13.53 10.31
N GLN A 50 14.12 -13.02 11.51
CA GLN A 50 13.81 -11.67 11.97
C GLN A 50 15.09 -10.84 12.24
N PRO A 51 15.73 -10.30 11.18
CA PRO A 51 16.86 -9.39 11.31
C PRO A 51 16.58 -8.21 12.23
N ARG A 52 17.57 -7.79 13.02
CA ARG A 52 17.49 -6.60 13.90
C ARG A 52 18.22 -5.40 13.32
N SER A 53 19.06 -5.62 12.31
CA SER A 53 19.96 -4.62 11.74
C SER A 53 20.18 -4.85 10.24
N THR A 54 20.69 -3.83 9.55
CA THR A 54 21.10 -3.93 8.14
C THR A 54 22.21 -4.99 7.94
N ALA A 55 23.09 -5.16 8.92
CA ALA A 55 24.13 -6.19 8.90
C ALA A 55 23.54 -7.61 9.00
N ASP A 56 22.50 -7.81 9.81
CA ASP A 56 21.78 -9.09 9.87
C ASP A 56 21.11 -9.39 8.51
N VAL A 57 20.46 -8.41 7.90
CA VAL A 57 19.85 -8.56 6.56
C VAL A 57 20.91 -8.94 5.52
N SER A 58 22.09 -8.30 5.54
CA SER A 58 23.22 -8.65 4.67
C SER A 58 23.66 -10.12 4.83
N ARG A 59 23.80 -10.60 6.07
CA ARG A 59 24.15 -12.00 6.35
C ARG A 59 23.07 -12.96 5.85
N VAL A 60 21.80 -12.66 6.13
CA VAL A 60 20.66 -13.47 5.68
C VAL A 60 20.60 -13.56 4.16
N VAL A 61 20.70 -12.43 3.46
CA VAL A 61 20.65 -12.41 1.98
C VAL A 61 21.80 -13.23 1.38
N LYS A 62 23.02 -13.11 1.91
CA LYS A 62 24.18 -13.90 1.42
C LYS A 62 23.99 -15.40 1.55
N ILE A 63 23.34 -15.85 2.64
CA ILE A 63 23.05 -17.27 2.87
C ILE A 63 21.95 -17.73 1.90
N LEU A 64 20.81 -17.03 1.90
CA LEU A 64 19.65 -17.43 1.09
C LEU A 64 19.91 -17.34 -0.42
N ALA A 65 20.74 -16.39 -0.88
CA ALA A 65 21.14 -16.29 -2.28
C ALA A 65 21.90 -17.52 -2.79
N LYS A 66 22.58 -18.26 -1.91
CA LYS A 66 23.33 -19.49 -2.24
C LYS A 66 22.55 -20.77 -1.98
N SER A 67 21.45 -20.67 -1.24
CA SER A 67 20.60 -21.80 -0.88
C SER A 67 19.76 -22.30 -2.06
N SER A 68 19.28 -23.55 -1.99
CA SER A 68 18.42 -24.18 -3.01
C SER A 68 16.96 -23.70 -2.95
N GLY A 69 16.45 -23.40 -1.76
CA GLY A 69 15.06 -22.97 -1.55
C GLY A 69 14.72 -21.53 -1.96
N LEU A 70 13.52 -21.09 -1.56
CA LEU A 70 12.91 -19.80 -1.89
C LEU A 70 12.63 -18.99 -0.62
N ALA A 71 12.47 -17.68 -0.77
CA ALA A 71 12.18 -16.79 0.34
C ALA A 71 11.03 -15.82 0.05
N ALA A 72 10.36 -15.36 1.09
CA ALA A 72 9.46 -14.21 1.06
C ALA A 72 10.04 -13.05 1.87
N LEU A 73 9.54 -11.84 1.62
CA LEU A 73 9.91 -10.63 2.33
C LEU A 73 8.68 -9.99 2.96
N ARG A 74 8.77 -9.72 4.25
CA ARG A 74 7.72 -9.08 5.04
C ARG A 74 8.25 -7.82 5.75
N SER A 75 7.50 -6.74 5.62
CA SER A 75 7.60 -5.53 6.46
C SER A 75 6.28 -5.38 7.23
N GLY A 76 5.28 -4.77 6.57
CA GLY A 76 3.90 -4.68 7.04
C GLY A 76 3.17 -6.01 7.13
N GLY A 77 3.26 -6.83 6.08
CA GLY A 77 2.36 -7.98 5.90
C GLY A 77 0.92 -7.55 5.55
N HIS A 78 0.78 -6.42 4.83
CA HIS A 78 -0.52 -5.79 4.53
C HIS A 78 -1.03 -6.08 3.11
N THR A 79 -0.19 -6.65 2.24
CA THR A 79 -0.65 -7.14 0.92
C THR A 79 -1.54 -8.36 1.15
N GLN A 80 -2.70 -8.39 0.50
CA GLN A 80 -3.82 -9.23 0.91
C GLN A 80 -3.82 -10.65 0.34
N TRP A 81 -3.17 -10.87 -0.80
CA TRP A 81 -3.27 -12.13 -1.52
C TRP A 81 -2.18 -13.14 -1.10
N THR A 82 -2.51 -14.42 -1.26
CA THR A 82 -1.70 -15.56 -0.83
C THR A 82 -0.30 -15.57 -1.45
N GLY A 83 0.74 -15.67 -0.62
CA GLY A 83 2.13 -15.69 -1.09
C GLY A 83 2.71 -14.33 -1.48
N SER A 84 1.98 -13.24 -1.20
CA SER A 84 2.44 -11.88 -1.51
C SER A 84 3.60 -11.40 -0.64
N ASN A 85 3.59 -11.82 0.61
CA ASN A 85 4.53 -11.41 1.66
C ASN A 85 4.85 -12.56 2.63
N ASP A 86 4.54 -13.79 2.21
CA ASP A 86 4.84 -15.03 2.91
C ASP A 86 5.12 -16.16 1.90
N ILE A 87 5.54 -17.34 2.35
CA ILE A 87 5.83 -18.50 1.51
C ILE A 87 5.59 -19.83 2.23
N SER A 88 5.20 -20.87 1.49
CA SER A 88 5.22 -22.26 1.98
C SER A 88 6.54 -22.94 1.65
N ASN A 89 7.07 -23.76 2.55
CA ASN A 89 8.29 -24.57 2.31
C ASN A 89 9.52 -23.73 1.91
N GLY A 90 9.71 -22.59 2.58
CA GLY A 90 10.84 -21.69 2.39
C GLY A 90 11.03 -20.77 3.59
N VAL A 91 11.80 -19.71 3.44
CA VAL A 91 12.11 -18.77 4.53
C VAL A 91 11.39 -17.44 4.36
N THR A 92 10.67 -16.98 5.37
CA THR A 92 10.17 -15.60 5.39
C THR A 92 11.16 -14.68 6.08
N ILE A 93 11.72 -13.73 5.33
CA ILE A 93 12.56 -12.64 5.85
C ILE A 93 11.63 -11.55 6.39
N ASP A 94 11.58 -11.40 7.70
CA ASP A 94 10.66 -10.51 8.38
C ASP A 94 11.40 -9.36 9.06
N LEU A 95 11.20 -8.15 8.53
CA LEU A 95 11.88 -6.95 8.99
C LEU A 95 11.21 -6.31 10.22
N GLY A 96 10.23 -6.98 10.83
CA GLY A 96 9.42 -6.47 11.94
C GLY A 96 10.21 -6.11 13.20
N ARG A 97 11.44 -6.63 13.38
CA ARG A 97 12.33 -6.26 14.50
C ARG A 97 13.18 -5.01 14.22
N MET A 98 13.23 -4.52 12.97
CA MET A 98 13.91 -3.28 12.61
C MET A 98 12.96 -2.10 12.85
N LYS A 99 12.84 -1.65 14.09
CA LYS A 99 11.80 -0.69 14.54
C LYS A 99 12.27 0.75 14.75
N ASN A 100 13.53 1.06 14.48
CA ASN A 100 14.07 2.37 14.84
C ASN A 100 13.46 3.50 13.98
N VAL A 101 13.08 4.59 14.66
CA VAL A 101 12.61 5.85 14.07
C VAL A 101 13.35 6.98 14.76
N THR A 102 14.16 7.73 14.01
CA THR A 102 14.97 8.83 14.56
C THR A 102 14.81 10.08 13.71
N TYR A 103 15.06 11.25 14.31
CA TYR A 103 15.00 12.54 13.64
C TYR A 103 16.31 13.29 13.83
N ASN A 104 16.81 13.88 12.74
CA ASN A 104 17.97 14.75 12.75
C ASN A 104 17.53 16.19 12.43
N ALA A 105 17.64 17.08 13.43
CA ALA A 105 17.20 18.47 13.30
C ALA A 105 18.05 19.31 12.33
N GLN A 106 19.34 18.96 12.15
CA GLN A 106 20.24 19.65 11.25
C GLN A 106 19.92 19.36 9.79
N THR A 107 19.64 18.09 9.46
CA THR A 107 19.30 17.68 8.09
C THR A 107 17.79 17.75 7.80
N LYS A 108 16.96 17.84 8.84
CA LYS A 108 15.49 17.76 8.79
C LYS A 108 15.00 16.44 8.16
N LEU A 109 15.74 15.36 8.40
CA LEU A 109 15.39 14.02 7.94
C LEU A 109 14.98 13.13 9.09
N ALA A 110 13.96 12.32 8.86
CA ALA A 110 13.58 11.21 9.71
C ALA A 110 14.13 9.91 9.12
N SER A 111 14.91 9.16 9.90
CA SER A 111 15.42 7.85 9.51
C SER A 111 14.50 6.76 10.07
N VAL A 112 13.79 6.06 9.18
CA VAL A 112 12.74 5.09 9.50
C VAL A 112 13.14 3.70 9.01
N GLN A 113 13.23 2.74 9.91
CA GLN A 113 13.40 1.32 9.55
C GLN A 113 12.05 0.70 9.09
N PRO A 114 12.06 -0.44 8.38
CA PRO A 114 10.86 -1.01 7.75
C PRO A 114 9.88 -1.73 8.69
N GLY A 115 10.24 -1.97 9.95
CA GLY A 115 9.43 -2.73 10.91
C GLY A 115 8.19 -2.03 11.50
N PRO A 116 8.22 -0.72 11.83
CA PRO A 116 7.09 -0.02 12.45
C PRO A 116 5.84 0.03 11.57
N ARG A 117 4.73 0.46 12.17
CA ARG A 117 3.54 0.88 11.44
C ARG A 117 3.49 2.40 11.32
N TRP A 118 2.70 2.92 10.39
CA TRP A 118 2.60 4.37 10.18
C TRP A 118 2.12 5.13 11.42
N GLY A 119 1.24 4.54 12.24
CA GLY A 119 0.82 5.10 13.52
C GLY A 119 2.02 5.34 14.45
N ASP A 120 2.88 4.33 14.63
CA ASP A 120 4.08 4.40 15.47
C ASP A 120 5.07 5.48 14.97
N VAL A 121 5.23 5.59 13.65
CA VAL A 121 6.11 6.59 13.02
C VAL A 121 5.58 8.00 13.29
N TYR A 122 4.29 8.24 13.10
CA TYR A 122 3.70 9.55 13.37
C TYR A 122 3.80 9.92 14.85
N GLU A 123 3.51 8.98 15.76
CA GLU A 123 3.59 9.22 17.20
C GLU A 123 5.03 9.57 17.63
N THR A 124 6.01 8.81 17.14
CA THR A 124 7.42 9.05 17.43
C THR A 124 7.88 10.42 16.92
N LEU A 125 7.50 10.78 15.69
CA LEU A 125 7.91 12.05 15.07
C LEU A 125 7.18 13.27 15.65
N LEU A 126 5.95 13.09 16.13
CA LEU A 126 5.21 14.12 16.86
C LEU A 126 5.97 14.58 18.11
N GLY A 127 6.65 13.66 18.81
CA GLY A 127 7.54 13.99 19.94
C GLY A 127 8.72 14.92 19.58
N TYR A 128 9.09 14.98 18.29
CA TYR A 128 10.09 15.92 17.76
C TYR A 128 9.45 17.16 17.10
N GLY A 129 8.12 17.30 17.14
CA GLY A 129 7.40 18.40 16.52
C GLY A 129 7.38 18.36 14.98
N VAL A 130 7.62 17.21 14.37
CA VAL A 130 7.67 17.04 12.91
C VAL A 130 6.76 15.92 12.41
N CYS A 131 6.44 15.95 11.13
CA CYS A 131 5.64 14.96 10.42
C CYS A 131 6.30 14.62 9.08
N VAL A 132 5.84 13.53 8.46
CA VAL A 132 6.29 13.02 7.16
C VAL A 132 5.10 12.70 6.26
N VAL A 133 5.35 12.48 4.97
CA VAL A 133 4.33 12.02 4.00
C VAL A 133 4.21 10.50 4.09
N GLY A 134 3.33 10.04 4.97
CA GLY A 134 3.14 8.61 5.25
C GLY A 134 1.74 8.08 4.91
N GLY A 135 1.52 6.82 5.30
CA GLY A 135 0.25 6.12 5.16
C GLY A 135 -0.90 6.80 5.89
N ARG A 136 -2.11 6.55 5.40
CA ARG A 136 -3.36 7.07 5.98
C ARG A 136 -3.95 6.15 7.03
N ASP A 137 -3.71 4.84 6.87
CA ASP A 137 -4.06 3.82 7.85
C ASP A 137 -2.83 3.57 8.73
N GLY A 138 -3.02 3.72 10.04
CA GLY A 138 -1.97 3.61 11.04
C GLY A 138 -1.33 2.22 11.12
N ASN A 139 -2.02 1.15 10.70
CA ASN A 139 -1.54 -0.24 10.74
C ASN A 139 -0.73 -0.65 9.50
N VAL A 140 -0.66 0.19 8.47
CA VAL A 140 0.11 -0.10 7.26
C VAL A 140 1.61 -0.06 7.56
N GLY A 141 2.36 -1.04 7.04
CA GLY A 141 3.82 -1.08 7.16
C GLY A 141 4.54 -0.18 6.16
N ILE A 142 5.79 0.16 6.48
CA ILE A 142 6.55 1.20 5.76
C ILE A 142 7.05 0.73 4.39
N GLY A 143 7.65 -0.46 4.31
CA GLY A 143 8.47 -0.88 3.18
C GLY A 143 7.71 -0.99 1.86
N GLY A 144 6.66 -1.82 1.85
CA GLY A 144 5.81 -2.01 0.67
C GLY A 144 5.01 -0.74 0.32
N TYR A 145 4.55 0.01 1.33
CA TYR A 145 3.85 1.28 1.11
C TYR A 145 4.70 2.25 0.31
N LEU A 146 5.93 2.52 0.77
CA LEU A 146 6.83 3.48 0.10
C LEU A 146 7.27 2.93 -1.26
N THR A 147 7.79 1.71 -1.34
CA THR A 147 8.32 1.17 -2.62
C THR A 147 7.26 0.94 -3.69
N GLY A 148 5.97 0.94 -3.34
CA GLY A 148 4.84 0.91 -4.28
C GLY A 148 4.22 2.27 -4.62
N GLY A 149 4.70 3.37 -4.02
CA GLY A 149 4.25 4.75 -4.32
C GLY A 149 3.80 5.51 -3.07
N GLY A 150 2.81 4.97 -2.36
CA GLY A 150 2.32 5.52 -1.09
C GLY A 150 1.41 6.74 -1.24
N ASN A 151 0.09 6.54 -1.26
CA ASN A 151 -0.87 7.66 -1.25
C ASN A 151 -1.08 8.18 0.19
N SER A 152 -1.01 9.49 0.38
CA SER A 152 -1.11 10.17 1.67
C SER A 152 -2.20 11.25 1.66
N TYR A 153 -2.63 11.73 2.83
CA TYR A 153 -3.41 12.98 2.90
C TYR A 153 -2.59 14.20 2.45
N TYR A 154 -1.26 14.09 2.49
CA TYR A 154 -0.35 15.16 2.09
C TYR A 154 0.07 15.11 0.60
N THR A 155 -0.48 14.20 -0.21
CA THR A 155 -0.06 14.01 -1.61
C THR A 155 -0.15 15.30 -2.43
N GLY A 156 -1.22 16.09 -2.26
CA GLY A 156 -1.39 17.36 -2.97
C GLY A 156 -0.31 18.41 -2.65
N ARG A 157 0.21 18.41 -1.41
CA ARG A 157 1.26 19.34 -0.99
C ARG A 157 2.64 18.91 -1.46
N TYR A 158 2.94 17.62 -1.33
CA TYR A 158 4.33 17.15 -1.35
C TYR A 158 4.61 16.04 -2.38
N GLY A 159 3.61 15.61 -3.15
CA GLY A 159 3.70 14.41 -3.99
C GLY A 159 3.49 13.13 -3.18
N TRP A 160 3.65 11.98 -3.82
CA TRP A 160 3.44 10.68 -3.19
C TRP A 160 4.43 10.44 -2.04
N GLY A 161 4.12 9.54 -1.11
CA GLY A 161 5.00 9.18 0.01
C GLY A 161 6.41 8.82 -0.47
N ILE A 162 6.50 8.09 -1.58
CA ILE A 162 7.77 7.71 -2.19
C ILE A 162 8.59 8.88 -2.74
N ASP A 163 7.92 9.98 -3.13
CA ASP A 163 8.59 11.19 -3.61
C ASP A 163 9.28 11.96 -2.48
N ASN A 164 8.97 11.62 -1.24
CA ASN A 164 9.49 12.26 -0.05
C ASN A 164 10.59 11.44 0.64
N VAL A 165 11.11 10.40 -0.04
CA VAL A 165 12.33 9.70 0.39
C VAL A 165 13.57 10.45 -0.13
N ALA A 166 14.45 10.83 0.78
CA ALA A 166 15.74 11.46 0.48
C ALA A 166 16.85 10.44 0.19
N ASN A 167 16.81 9.30 0.88
CA ASN A 167 17.78 8.22 0.73
C ASN A 167 17.19 6.86 1.13
N PHE A 168 17.53 5.81 0.39
CA PHE A 168 17.30 4.42 0.79
C PHE A 168 18.62 3.76 1.20
N GLU A 169 18.66 3.11 2.36
CA GLU A 169 19.70 2.12 2.66
C GLU A 169 19.22 0.74 2.20
N VAL A 170 19.99 0.09 1.34
CA VAL A 170 19.57 -1.12 0.61
C VAL A 170 20.62 -2.21 0.75
N VAL A 171 20.17 -3.42 1.06
CA VAL A 171 20.98 -4.65 0.96
C VAL A 171 20.75 -5.29 -0.40
N LEU A 172 21.81 -5.38 -1.20
CA LEU A 172 21.79 -5.98 -2.54
C LEU A 172 21.95 -7.50 -2.50
N ALA A 173 21.86 -8.15 -3.66
CA ALA A 173 21.84 -9.61 -3.80
C ALA A 173 23.15 -10.30 -3.35
N ASP A 174 24.28 -9.59 -3.45
CA ASP A 174 25.59 -10.01 -2.93
C ASP A 174 25.77 -9.69 -1.43
N GLY A 175 24.76 -9.08 -0.81
CA GLY A 175 24.74 -8.59 0.56
C GLY A 175 25.55 -7.31 0.80
N SER A 176 26.02 -6.63 -0.24
CA SER A 176 26.56 -5.28 -0.09
C SER A 176 25.46 -4.32 0.39
N ILE A 177 25.87 -3.33 1.19
CA ILE A 177 24.98 -2.31 1.74
C ILE A 177 25.28 -1.01 1.00
N VAL A 178 24.27 -0.47 0.31
CA VAL A 178 24.41 0.77 -0.47
C VAL A 178 23.40 1.82 -0.02
N ASN A 179 23.77 3.08 -0.25
CA ASN A 179 22.86 4.21 -0.14
C ASN A 179 22.43 4.62 -1.55
N ALA A 180 21.12 4.68 -1.80
CA ALA A 180 20.53 5.13 -3.05
C ALA A 180 19.83 6.47 -2.84
N ASN A 181 20.35 7.52 -3.47
CA ASN A 181 19.87 8.89 -3.39
C ASN A 181 20.22 9.67 -4.68
N PRO A 182 19.86 10.96 -4.82
CA PRO A 182 20.14 11.71 -6.06
C PRO A 182 21.62 11.82 -6.46
N LYS A 183 22.57 11.58 -5.54
CA LYS A 183 24.01 11.73 -5.77
C LYS A 183 24.78 10.39 -5.76
N SER A 184 24.17 9.30 -5.31
CA SER A 184 24.79 7.98 -5.19
C SER A 184 23.78 6.91 -5.57
N HIS A 185 24.12 6.02 -6.50
CA HIS A 185 23.21 5.01 -7.06
C HIS A 185 21.87 5.62 -7.50
N SER A 186 21.92 6.73 -8.23
CA SER A 186 20.74 7.54 -8.57
C SER A 186 19.74 6.82 -9.47
N ASP A 187 20.21 5.85 -10.25
CA ASP A 187 19.36 4.96 -11.04
C ASP A 187 18.57 3.99 -10.15
N LEU A 188 19.23 3.36 -9.17
CA LEU A 188 18.58 2.55 -8.13
C LEU A 188 17.59 3.39 -7.32
N PHE A 189 17.98 4.61 -6.94
CA PHE A 189 17.10 5.55 -6.23
C PHE A 189 15.80 5.78 -7.01
N LYS A 190 15.90 6.14 -8.30
CA LYS A 190 14.71 6.32 -9.13
C LYS A 190 13.89 5.04 -9.27
N ALA A 191 14.53 3.89 -9.44
CA ALA A 191 13.84 2.61 -9.64
C ALA A 191 13.10 2.13 -8.39
N LEU A 192 13.65 2.34 -7.19
CA LEU A 192 12.98 2.07 -5.92
C LEU A 192 11.72 2.91 -5.71
N LYS A 193 11.60 4.04 -6.43
CA LYS A 193 10.40 4.88 -6.40
C LYS A 193 9.27 4.30 -7.25
N GLY A 194 8.72 3.18 -6.83
CA GLY A 194 7.60 2.48 -7.50
C GLY A 194 7.94 1.06 -7.98
N GLY A 195 9.22 0.68 -7.99
CA GLY A 195 9.69 -0.61 -8.49
C GLY A 195 9.58 -1.78 -7.50
N SER A 196 8.91 -1.64 -6.36
CA SER A 196 8.74 -2.74 -5.38
C SER A 196 10.08 -3.34 -4.91
N GLY A 197 10.09 -4.59 -4.45
CA GLY A 197 11.27 -5.31 -3.96
C GLY A 197 12.10 -6.00 -5.05
N ASN A 198 12.37 -5.32 -6.18
CA ASN A 198 13.06 -5.93 -7.34
C ASN A 198 14.59 -5.82 -7.33
N PHE A 199 15.16 -5.00 -6.45
CA PHE A 199 16.58 -4.61 -6.55
C PHE A 199 17.40 -4.94 -5.30
N GLY A 200 16.73 -5.25 -4.19
CA GLY A 200 17.34 -5.28 -2.86
C GLY A 200 16.29 -5.21 -1.75
N ILE A 201 16.74 -5.43 -0.52
CA ILE A 201 15.94 -5.21 0.69
C ILE A 201 16.25 -3.81 1.22
N VAL A 202 15.25 -2.92 1.23
CA VAL A 202 15.38 -1.61 1.87
C VAL A 202 15.31 -1.78 3.39
N THR A 203 16.34 -1.31 4.07
CA THR A 203 16.53 -1.46 5.53
C THR A 203 16.41 -0.14 6.29
N ARG A 204 16.48 0.99 5.59
CA ARG A 204 16.19 2.33 6.12
C ARG A 204 15.66 3.25 5.03
N PHE A 205 14.66 4.04 5.37
CA PHE A 205 14.13 5.15 4.57
C PHE A 205 14.45 6.45 5.31
N ASP A 206 15.24 7.32 4.68
CA ASP A 206 15.46 8.67 5.20
C ASP A 206 14.45 9.60 4.53
N LEU A 207 13.48 10.10 5.30
CA LEU A 207 12.31 10.84 4.83
C LEU A 207 12.47 12.34 5.08
N TYR A 208 12.07 13.16 4.12
CA TYR A 208 11.92 14.60 4.36
C TYR A 208 10.81 14.87 5.37
N THR A 209 11.11 15.72 6.35
CA THR A 209 10.16 16.12 7.38
C THR A 209 9.64 17.55 7.16
N PHE A 210 8.49 17.84 7.75
CA PHE A 210 7.92 19.18 7.86
C PHE A 210 7.36 19.39 9.28
N PRO A 211 7.16 20.64 9.75
CA PRO A 211 6.58 20.90 11.06
C PRO A 211 5.23 20.19 11.22
N ALA A 212 5.05 19.49 12.35
CA ALA A 212 3.77 18.87 12.66
C ALA A 212 2.72 19.95 12.90
N LYS A 213 1.53 19.74 12.33
CA LYS A 213 0.32 20.52 12.60
C LYS A 213 -0.82 19.53 12.81
N ASP A 214 -1.78 19.94 13.63
CA ASP A 214 -3.07 19.25 13.65
C ASP A 214 -3.75 19.41 12.29
N VAL A 215 -4.34 18.32 11.81
CA VAL A 215 -5.18 18.31 10.64
C VAL A 215 -6.63 18.54 11.07
N TRP A 216 -7.41 19.23 10.25
CA TRP A 216 -8.85 19.32 10.43
C TRP A 216 -9.50 18.29 9.52
N GLY A 217 -10.28 17.38 10.07
CA GLY A 217 -10.96 16.40 9.24
C GLY A 217 -11.38 15.15 9.97
N GLY A 218 -11.81 14.15 9.22
CA GLY A 218 -12.36 12.92 9.76
C GLY A 218 -13.26 12.20 8.77
N ILE A 219 -13.92 11.17 9.28
CA ILE A 219 -14.91 10.39 8.54
C ILE A 219 -16.28 11.01 8.74
N ARG A 220 -17.05 11.04 7.65
CA ARG A 220 -18.48 11.30 7.64
C ARG A 220 -19.16 10.14 6.92
N ALA A 221 -20.40 9.83 7.27
CA ALA A 221 -21.18 8.83 6.56
C ALA A 221 -22.58 9.37 6.25
N ALA A 222 -22.98 9.28 4.99
CA ALA A 222 -24.30 9.63 4.52
C ALA A 222 -25.10 8.36 4.15
N ALA A 223 -26.42 8.50 4.06
CA ALA A 223 -27.26 7.45 3.48
C ALA A 223 -26.93 7.24 2.00
N ARG A 224 -27.26 6.05 1.48
CA ARG A 224 -26.99 5.66 0.08
C ARG A 224 -27.57 6.64 -0.96
N ASP A 225 -28.69 7.27 -0.66
CA ASP A 225 -29.37 8.24 -1.54
C ASP A 225 -28.53 9.52 -1.81
N GLN A 226 -27.58 9.85 -0.93
CA GLN A 226 -26.64 10.96 -1.13
C GLN A 226 -25.47 10.61 -2.06
N GLY A 227 -25.35 9.36 -2.50
CA GLY A 227 -24.21 8.88 -3.29
C GLY A 227 -23.97 9.65 -4.59
N ASP A 228 -25.04 10.08 -5.27
CA ASP A 228 -24.91 10.86 -6.50
C ASP A 228 -24.37 12.28 -6.26
N ALA A 229 -24.76 12.90 -5.16
CA ALA A 229 -24.25 14.21 -4.76
C ALA A 229 -22.77 14.12 -4.37
N LEU A 230 -22.39 13.06 -3.64
CA LEU A 230 -20.99 12.79 -3.27
C LEU A 230 -20.13 12.43 -4.49
N ALA A 231 -20.68 11.70 -5.46
CA ALA A 231 -20.01 11.42 -6.73
C ALA A 231 -19.71 12.71 -7.51
N GLN A 232 -20.68 13.62 -7.61
CA GLN A 232 -20.46 14.92 -8.24
C GLN A 232 -19.42 15.74 -7.47
N ALA A 233 -19.49 15.74 -6.14
CA ALA A 233 -18.52 16.44 -5.30
C ALA A 233 -17.09 15.90 -5.48
N MET A 234 -16.91 14.59 -5.68
CA MET A 234 -15.61 13.97 -5.96
C MET A 234 -15.02 14.48 -7.28
N VAL A 235 -15.84 14.58 -8.32
CA VAL A 235 -15.41 15.10 -9.63
C VAL A 235 -15.06 16.59 -9.55
N ASP A 236 -15.91 17.40 -8.92
CA ASP A 236 -15.68 18.83 -8.70
C ASP A 236 -14.39 19.07 -7.90
N PHE A 237 -14.22 18.32 -6.81
CA PHE A 237 -13.02 18.36 -5.97
C PHE A 237 -11.78 18.04 -6.79
N THR A 238 -11.79 16.92 -7.52
CA THR A 238 -10.65 16.48 -8.31
C THR A 238 -10.25 17.50 -9.39
N ASN A 239 -11.23 18.20 -9.98
CA ASN A 239 -10.97 19.26 -10.96
C ASN A 239 -10.39 20.55 -10.35
N THR A 240 -10.58 20.78 -9.06
CA THR A 240 -10.20 22.03 -8.38
C THR A 240 -9.17 21.84 -7.26
N ASN A 241 -8.72 20.61 -7.00
CA ASN A 241 -7.82 20.28 -5.90
C ASN A 241 -6.46 20.98 -6.01
N ASN A 242 -6.01 21.34 -7.21
CA ASN A 242 -4.80 22.15 -7.40
C ASN A 242 -4.86 23.53 -6.73
N LYS A 243 -6.06 24.07 -6.48
CA LYS A 243 -6.27 25.33 -5.76
C LYS A 243 -6.21 25.18 -4.24
N ASN A 244 -6.37 23.95 -3.73
CA ASN A 244 -6.39 23.60 -2.31
C ASN A 244 -5.53 22.35 -2.10
N PRO A 245 -4.20 22.41 -2.35
CA PRO A 245 -3.31 21.24 -2.28
C PRO A 245 -3.23 20.61 -0.88
N GLU A 246 -3.62 21.34 0.16
CA GLU A 246 -3.74 20.90 1.54
C GLU A 246 -4.96 20.00 1.80
N ALA A 247 -5.94 19.99 0.88
CA ALA A 247 -7.16 19.22 1.01
C ALA A 247 -7.01 17.80 0.43
N ALA A 248 -7.56 16.81 1.12
CA ALA A 248 -7.69 15.43 0.63
C ALA A 248 -9.12 14.91 0.81
N PHE A 249 -9.62 14.20 -0.20
CA PHE A 249 -10.99 13.70 -0.25
C PHE A 249 -11.03 12.24 -0.69
N ILE A 250 -11.89 11.44 -0.05
CA ILE A 250 -12.15 10.04 -0.40
C ILE A 250 -13.65 9.83 -0.28
N ILE A 251 -14.27 9.12 -1.23
CA ILE A 251 -15.63 8.59 -1.07
C ILE A 251 -15.58 7.07 -1.12
N ASN A 252 -16.50 6.43 -0.40
CA ASN A 252 -16.55 4.99 -0.22
C ASN A 252 -18.00 4.53 -0.06
N TYR A 253 -18.48 3.69 -0.98
CA TYR A 253 -19.75 2.97 -0.77
C TYR A 253 -19.45 1.74 0.09
N THR A 254 -20.06 1.66 1.27
CA THR A 254 -19.70 0.71 2.32
C THR A 254 -20.91 -0.08 2.78
N PHE A 255 -20.77 -1.40 2.83
CA PHE A 255 -21.64 -2.28 3.60
C PHE A 255 -20.80 -2.89 4.72
N ASN A 256 -21.16 -2.59 5.97
CA ASN A 256 -20.54 -3.19 7.15
C ASN A 256 -21.63 -3.46 8.20
N PRO A 257 -22.00 -4.73 8.43
CA PRO A 257 -23.06 -5.11 9.36
C PRO A 257 -22.77 -4.71 10.82
N GLY A 258 -21.49 -4.52 11.18
CA GLY A 258 -21.10 -4.03 12.50
C GLY A 258 -21.39 -2.55 12.73
N SER A 259 -21.69 -1.79 11.67
CA SER A 259 -22.04 -0.37 11.73
C SER A 259 -23.48 -0.08 11.30
N SER A 260 -23.96 -0.73 10.25
CA SER A 260 -25.29 -0.50 9.66
C SER A 260 -25.75 -1.73 8.86
N SER A 261 -27.05 -2.04 8.88
CA SER A 261 -27.67 -3.03 7.98
C SER A 261 -27.84 -2.51 6.55
N ASP A 262 -27.78 -1.19 6.37
CA ASP A 262 -27.90 -0.51 5.08
C ASP A 262 -26.54 -0.10 4.55
N ILE A 263 -26.45 0.06 3.22
CA ILE A 263 -25.30 0.65 2.55
C ILE A 263 -25.19 2.12 2.91
N LEU A 264 -23.99 2.54 3.31
CA LEU A 264 -23.66 3.93 3.59
C LEU A 264 -22.65 4.47 2.58
N VAL A 265 -22.66 5.77 2.36
CA VAL A 265 -21.60 6.46 1.61
C VAL A 265 -20.69 7.17 2.60
N ALA A 266 -19.67 6.43 3.06
CA ALA A 266 -18.61 6.98 3.89
C ALA A 266 -17.73 7.91 3.04
N HIS A 267 -17.29 9.02 3.62
CA HIS A 267 -16.38 9.94 2.96
C HIS A 267 -15.45 10.57 3.97
N VAL A 268 -14.20 10.73 3.56
CA VAL A 268 -13.13 11.30 4.39
C VAL A 268 -12.78 12.67 3.82
N VAL A 269 -12.86 13.69 4.66
CA VAL A 269 -12.43 15.06 4.34
C VAL A 269 -11.27 15.43 5.27
N ILE A 270 -10.19 15.96 4.70
CA ILE A 270 -9.00 16.38 5.45
C ILE A 270 -8.50 17.70 4.90
N ASP A 271 -8.27 18.66 5.77
CA ASP A 271 -7.44 19.84 5.55
C ASP A 271 -6.16 19.70 6.38
N THR A 272 -5.04 19.57 5.69
CA THR A 272 -3.74 19.32 6.33
C THR A 272 -3.06 20.59 6.90
N ASP A 273 -3.67 21.76 6.75
CA ASP A 273 -3.26 22.98 7.48
C ASP A 273 -4.11 23.23 8.73
N GLY A 274 -5.12 22.39 9.00
CA GLY A 274 -5.96 22.48 10.19
C GLY A 274 -7.08 23.51 10.06
N VAL A 275 -7.41 23.94 8.84
CA VAL A 275 -8.44 24.96 8.61
C VAL A 275 -9.82 24.37 8.87
N VAL A 276 -10.45 24.81 9.97
CA VAL A 276 -11.81 24.39 10.33
C VAL A 276 -12.80 24.85 9.26
N ASN A 277 -13.70 23.94 8.87
CA ASN A 277 -14.67 24.15 7.81
C ASN A 277 -14.02 24.59 6.49
N ALA A 278 -12.87 24.01 6.15
CA ALA A 278 -12.08 24.39 4.98
C ALA A 278 -12.95 24.59 3.73
N PRO A 279 -12.79 25.73 3.01
CA PRO A 279 -13.64 26.08 1.87
C PRO A 279 -13.70 25.02 0.76
N ALA A 280 -12.64 24.23 0.62
CA ALA A 280 -12.57 23.09 -0.31
C ALA A 280 -13.71 22.08 -0.13
N PHE A 281 -14.30 22.01 1.08
CA PHE A 281 -15.36 21.06 1.43
C PHE A 281 -16.72 21.72 1.66
N ALA A 282 -16.90 23.02 1.35
CA ALA A 282 -18.13 23.74 1.66
C ALA A 282 -19.40 23.06 1.10
N LYS A 283 -19.35 22.54 -0.14
CA LYS A 283 -20.47 21.78 -0.73
C LYS A 283 -20.67 20.43 -0.03
N VAL A 284 -19.58 19.71 0.24
CA VAL A 284 -19.62 18.39 0.89
C VAL A 284 -20.21 18.50 2.30
N GLN A 285 -19.87 19.56 3.05
CA GLN A 285 -20.37 19.79 4.40
C GLN A 285 -21.89 20.00 4.46
N GLN A 286 -22.52 20.46 3.38
CA GLN A 286 -23.99 20.63 3.31
C GLN A 286 -24.74 19.31 3.11
N ILE A 287 -24.05 18.25 2.71
CA ILE A 287 -24.67 16.93 2.51
C ILE A 287 -25.09 16.37 3.88
N PRO A 288 -26.36 15.96 4.05
CA PRO A 288 -26.83 15.33 5.28
C PRO A 288 -26.05 14.05 5.59
N VAL A 289 -25.68 13.88 6.86
CA VAL A 289 -24.89 12.74 7.33
C VAL A 289 -25.51 12.16 8.59
N ILE A 290 -25.39 10.84 8.73
CA ILE A 290 -25.79 10.11 9.94
C ILE A 290 -24.63 9.94 10.92
N LEU A 291 -23.39 10.07 10.44
CA LEU A 291 -22.17 10.07 11.25
C LEU A 291 -21.26 11.21 10.82
N ASN A 292 -20.66 11.89 11.81
CA ASN A 292 -19.70 12.95 11.59
C ASN A 292 -18.64 12.96 12.69
N ASP A 293 -17.40 12.63 12.36
CA ASP A 293 -16.25 12.66 13.27
C ASP A 293 -15.26 13.80 12.93
N VAL A 294 -15.66 14.79 12.13
CA VAL A 294 -14.73 15.86 11.71
C VAL A 294 -14.32 16.76 12.88
N LYS A 295 -13.00 16.84 13.14
CA LYS A 295 -12.40 17.64 14.22
C LYS A 295 -10.90 17.87 13.96
N ASN A 296 -10.29 18.76 14.74
CA ASN A 296 -8.83 18.90 14.77
C ASN A 296 -8.20 17.76 15.54
N ARG A 297 -7.13 17.18 14.99
CA ARG A 297 -6.31 16.15 15.66
C ARG A 297 -4.94 16.03 15.01
N SER A 298 -3.98 15.47 15.74
CA SER A 298 -2.67 15.14 15.19
C SER A 298 -2.80 14.13 14.04
N MET A 299 -1.80 14.08 13.16
CA MET A 299 -1.75 13.06 12.11
C MET A 299 -1.68 11.63 12.69
N ALA A 300 -1.03 11.44 13.85
CA ALA A 300 -1.01 10.16 14.56
C ALA A 300 -2.42 9.69 14.94
N ASN A 301 -3.23 10.58 15.51
CA ASN A 301 -4.63 10.28 15.85
C ASN A 301 -5.51 10.13 14.60
N MET A 302 -5.25 10.89 13.53
CA MET A 302 -5.97 10.76 12.28
C MET A 302 -5.71 9.39 11.61
N ALA A 303 -4.47 8.93 11.60
CA ALA A 303 -4.11 7.64 11.01
C ALA A 303 -4.80 6.45 11.69
N ASN A 304 -5.13 6.59 12.97
CA ASN A 304 -5.83 5.56 13.76
C ASN A 304 -7.36 5.76 13.81
N SER A 305 -7.89 6.79 13.15
CA SER A 305 -9.34 7.07 13.16
C SER A 305 -10.13 6.24 12.15
N TYR A 306 -9.48 5.75 11.09
CA TYR A 306 -10.06 4.87 10.08
C TYR A 306 -9.07 3.76 9.73
N LEU A 307 -9.25 2.60 10.35
CA LEU A 307 -8.45 1.41 10.08
C LEU A 307 -9.27 0.42 9.27
N LEU A 308 -8.67 -0.14 8.22
CA LEU A 308 -9.30 -1.25 7.51
C LEU A 308 -9.30 -2.49 8.41
N PRO A 309 -10.42 -3.22 8.52
CA PRO A 309 -10.49 -4.40 9.36
C PRO A 309 -9.48 -5.44 8.88
N GLY A 310 -8.55 -5.81 9.75
CA GLY A 310 -7.64 -6.95 9.58
C GLY A 310 -8.27 -8.25 10.10
N ASP A 311 -7.46 -9.30 10.16
CA ASP A 311 -7.82 -10.62 10.72
C ASP A 311 -9.00 -11.30 10.02
N GLU A 312 -9.25 -10.91 8.77
CA GLU A 312 -10.27 -11.47 7.89
C GLU A 312 -9.66 -11.94 6.58
N GLN A 313 -10.41 -12.73 5.83
CA GLN A 313 -10.07 -13.05 4.44
C GLN A 313 -10.38 -11.83 3.59
N GLN A 314 -9.47 -11.46 2.69
CA GLN A 314 -9.55 -10.21 1.94
C GLN A 314 -9.50 -10.48 0.44
N VAL A 315 -10.27 -9.72 -0.33
CA VAL A 315 -10.21 -9.71 -1.80
C VAL A 315 -10.30 -8.28 -2.29
N TRP A 316 -9.29 -7.82 -3.01
CA TRP A 316 -9.19 -6.46 -3.51
C TRP A 316 -9.03 -6.46 -5.01
N PHE A 317 -9.60 -5.48 -5.70
CA PHE A 317 -9.26 -5.14 -7.10
C PHE A 317 -9.14 -3.63 -7.26
N SER A 318 -8.29 -3.19 -8.18
CA SER A 318 -8.09 -1.76 -8.45
C SER A 318 -8.14 -1.41 -9.93
N LEU A 319 -8.61 -0.21 -10.23
CA LEU A 319 -8.67 0.40 -11.56
C LEU A 319 -8.34 1.88 -11.46
N SER A 320 -8.07 2.48 -12.62
CA SER A 320 -8.05 3.93 -12.77
C SER A 320 -8.88 4.34 -13.97
N PHE A 321 -9.54 5.48 -13.86
CA PHE A 321 -10.30 6.07 -14.96
C PHE A 321 -10.18 7.60 -14.91
N LYS A 322 -10.46 8.24 -16.04
CA LYS A 322 -10.57 9.69 -16.12
C LYS A 322 -11.66 10.19 -15.18
N ASN A 323 -11.46 11.37 -14.63
CA ASN A 323 -12.35 11.99 -13.65
C ASN A 323 -13.75 12.27 -14.25
N ASP A 324 -14.67 11.31 -14.10
CA ASP A 324 -16.02 11.36 -14.68
C ASP A 324 -17.05 10.76 -13.71
N VAL A 325 -18.15 11.50 -13.51
CA VAL A 325 -19.18 11.16 -12.53
C VAL A 325 -19.93 9.89 -12.91
N ARG A 326 -20.03 9.57 -14.21
CA ARG A 326 -20.78 8.40 -14.70
C ARG A 326 -20.17 7.10 -14.20
N VAL A 327 -18.85 7.01 -14.12
CA VAL A 327 -18.15 5.81 -13.63
C VAL A 327 -18.41 5.62 -12.13
N ILE A 328 -18.37 6.69 -11.34
CA ILE A 328 -18.66 6.64 -9.90
C ILE A 328 -20.11 6.18 -9.66
N LYS A 329 -21.07 6.77 -10.37
CA LYS A 329 -22.48 6.39 -10.25
C LYS A 329 -22.73 4.93 -10.66
N LYS A 330 -22.11 4.47 -11.76
CA LYS A 330 -22.23 3.06 -12.18
C LYS A 330 -21.66 2.12 -11.13
N ALA A 331 -20.51 2.45 -10.53
CA ALA A 331 -19.94 1.64 -9.46
C ALA A 331 -20.82 1.62 -8.19
N GLY A 332 -21.48 2.73 -7.86
CA GLY A 332 -22.45 2.77 -6.76
C GLY A 332 -23.61 1.81 -7.00
N LEU A 333 -24.16 1.76 -8.22
CA LEU A 333 -25.22 0.80 -8.58
C LEU A 333 -24.73 -0.66 -8.56
N LEU A 334 -23.55 -0.93 -9.13
CA LEU A 334 -22.93 -2.26 -9.07
C LEU A 334 -22.65 -2.69 -7.63
N HIS A 335 -22.39 -1.75 -6.72
CA HIS A 335 -22.15 -2.04 -5.30
C HIS A 335 -23.44 -2.41 -4.58
N ASP A 336 -24.55 -1.74 -4.91
CA ASP A 336 -25.87 -2.11 -4.42
C ASP A 336 -26.22 -3.54 -4.85
N GLU A 337 -26.06 -3.86 -6.14
CA GLU A 337 -26.28 -5.20 -6.72
C GLU A 337 -25.40 -6.26 -6.04
N LEU A 338 -24.10 -5.99 -5.89
CA LEU A 338 -23.15 -6.86 -5.20
C LEU A 338 -23.59 -7.20 -3.78
N VAL A 339 -23.98 -6.19 -3.00
CA VAL A 339 -24.37 -6.38 -1.59
C VAL A 339 -25.65 -7.21 -1.49
N GLU A 340 -26.66 -6.94 -2.31
CA GLU A 340 -27.90 -7.71 -2.30
C GLU A 340 -27.67 -9.15 -2.73
N GLU A 341 -26.85 -9.39 -3.76
CA GLU A 341 -26.46 -10.76 -4.13
C GLU A 341 -25.73 -11.48 -3.00
N LEU A 342 -24.73 -10.84 -2.38
CA LEU A 342 -23.96 -11.46 -1.30
C LEU A 342 -24.83 -11.82 -0.10
N LYS A 343 -25.83 -11.01 0.26
CA LYS A 343 -26.78 -11.32 1.35
C LYS A 343 -27.56 -12.62 1.12
N THR A 344 -27.71 -13.08 -0.13
CA THR A 344 -28.40 -14.34 -0.45
C THR A 344 -27.51 -15.58 -0.28
N VAL A 345 -26.19 -15.42 -0.29
CA VAL A 345 -25.22 -16.54 -0.32
C VAL A 345 -24.21 -16.53 0.82
N ILE A 346 -24.03 -15.42 1.51
CA ILE A 346 -23.18 -15.27 2.70
C ILE A 346 -24.02 -14.63 3.80
N PRO A 347 -24.01 -15.16 5.05
CA PRO A 347 -24.68 -14.51 6.16
C PRO A 347 -24.22 -13.06 6.31
N SER A 348 -25.16 -12.10 6.41
CA SER A 348 -24.85 -10.66 6.39
C SER A 348 -23.83 -10.22 7.44
N GLY A 349 -23.77 -10.89 8.60
CA GLY A 349 -22.79 -10.63 9.66
C GLY A 349 -21.37 -11.17 9.40
N SER A 350 -21.17 -11.87 8.28
CA SER A 350 -19.94 -12.59 7.95
C SER A 350 -19.17 -11.98 6.77
N PHE A 351 -19.61 -10.83 6.27
CA PHE A 351 -18.89 -10.08 5.25
C PHE A 351 -19.02 -8.56 5.39
N SER A 352 -18.06 -7.83 4.81
CA SER A 352 -18.16 -6.39 4.57
C SER A 352 -17.60 -6.04 3.20
N THR A 353 -18.03 -4.93 2.62
CA THR A 353 -17.54 -4.44 1.32
C THR A 353 -17.28 -2.94 1.34
N GLN A 354 -16.28 -2.49 0.58
CA GLN A 354 -15.95 -1.08 0.39
C GLN A 354 -15.60 -0.80 -1.07
N CYS A 355 -16.25 0.19 -1.69
CA CYS A 355 -16.00 0.65 -3.05
C CYS A 355 -15.54 2.11 -3.01
N LEU A 356 -14.22 2.32 -3.07
CA LEU A 356 -13.56 3.59 -2.81
C LEU A 356 -13.13 4.32 -4.09
N PHE A 357 -13.20 5.64 -4.05
CA PHE A 357 -12.68 6.54 -5.06
C PHE A 357 -11.74 7.56 -4.44
N GLN A 358 -10.61 7.79 -5.11
CA GLN A 358 -9.56 8.67 -4.63
C GLN A 358 -9.07 9.55 -5.79
N PRO A 359 -8.99 10.88 -5.61
CA PRO A 359 -8.44 11.80 -6.59
C PRO A 359 -7.00 11.45 -6.97
N VAL A 360 -6.73 11.42 -8.28
CA VAL A 360 -5.37 11.43 -8.85
C VAL A 360 -5.30 12.54 -9.90
N PRO A 361 -5.38 13.81 -9.47
CA PRO A 361 -5.26 14.94 -10.38
C PRO A 361 -3.82 15.06 -10.92
N THR A 362 -3.69 15.60 -12.12
CA THR A 362 -2.43 15.67 -12.87
C THR A 362 -1.31 16.40 -12.13
N PHE A 363 -1.64 17.40 -11.29
CA PHE A 363 -0.63 18.14 -10.52
C PHE A 363 0.10 17.27 -9.48
N PHE A 364 -0.43 16.11 -9.09
CA PHE A 364 0.33 15.16 -8.25
C PHE A 364 1.59 14.69 -8.97
N THR A 365 1.49 14.41 -10.28
CA THR A 365 2.63 14.07 -11.13
C THR A 365 3.62 15.23 -11.23
N GLU A 366 3.15 16.47 -11.35
CA GLU A 366 4.03 17.65 -11.37
C GLU A 366 4.85 17.74 -10.09
N ARG A 367 4.25 17.47 -8.92
CA ARG A 367 4.97 17.38 -7.64
C ARG A 367 6.00 16.25 -7.65
N SER A 368 5.66 15.06 -8.15
CA SER A 368 6.61 13.96 -8.29
C SER A 368 7.83 14.34 -9.14
N LEU A 369 7.61 15.03 -10.27
CA LEU A 369 8.69 15.49 -11.15
C LEU A 369 9.59 16.52 -10.47
N GLN A 370 9.02 17.46 -9.70
CA GLN A 370 9.78 18.41 -8.87
C GLN A 370 10.67 17.72 -7.81
N ARG A 371 10.31 16.49 -7.41
CA ARG A 371 11.06 15.64 -6.46
C ARG A 371 11.97 14.61 -7.14
N GLY A 372 12.40 14.87 -8.37
CA GLY A 372 13.31 14.02 -9.13
C GLY A 372 12.64 12.88 -9.92
N GLY A 373 11.30 12.84 -9.93
CA GLY A 373 10.51 11.83 -10.64
C GLY A 373 10.54 10.44 -9.97
N ASN A 374 9.75 9.54 -10.52
CA ASN A 374 9.61 8.16 -10.08
C ASN A 374 9.32 7.26 -11.29
N VAL A 375 9.05 5.96 -11.07
CA VAL A 375 8.74 5.02 -12.17
C VAL A 375 7.27 4.65 -12.27
N LEU A 376 6.38 5.33 -11.54
CA LEU A 376 4.95 4.98 -11.47
C LEU A 376 4.21 5.12 -12.81
N GLY A 377 4.76 5.86 -13.79
CA GLY A 377 4.16 6.01 -15.13
C GLY A 377 2.95 6.95 -15.19
N LEU A 378 2.60 7.59 -14.08
CA LEU A 378 1.54 8.61 -14.01
C LEU A 378 1.86 9.87 -14.83
N ASP A 379 3.12 10.06 -15.24
CA ASP A 379 3.53 11.11 -16.18
C ASP A 379 3.02 10.90 -17.60
N ASN A 380 2.55 9.70 -17.94
CA ASN A 380 1.85 9.44 -19.20
C ASN A 380 0.41 9.95 -19.19
N GLU A 381 -0.20 10.13 -18.02
CA GLU A 381 -1.58 10.59 -17.88
C GLU A 381 -1.64 12.12 -17.91
N LYS A 382 -2.48 12.68 -18.79
CA LYS A 382 -2.57 14.13 -19.05
C LYS A 382 -3.89 14.73 -18.61
N GLN A 383 -4.82 13.90 -18.15
CA GLN A 383 -6.11 14.32 -17.63
C GLN A 383 -6.24 13.90 -16.17
N ASN A 384 -7.05 14.63 -15.42
CA ASN A 384 -7.32 14.23 -14.04
C ASN A 384 -7.96 12.86 -14.02
N ALA A 385 -7.50 12.00 -13.11
CA ALA A 385 -7.98 10.65 -12.96
C ALA A 385 -8.53 10.43 -11.55
N LEU A 386 -9.24 9.31 -11.40
CA LEU A 386 -9.66 8.74 -10.15
C LEU A 386 -9.05 7.35 -10.06
N MET A 387 -8.45 7.05 -8.91
CA MET A 387 -8.06 5.71 -8.51
C MET A 387 -9.22 5.06 -7.78
N TRP A 388 -9.53 3.84 -8.17
CA TRP A 388 -10.62 3.06 -7.63
C TRP A 388 -10.13 1.78 -6.99
N LEU A 389 -10.82 1.38 -5.92
CA LEU A 389 -10.55 0.16 -5.17
C LEU A 389 -11.89 -0.44 -4.73
N ILE A 390 -12.12 -1.71 -5.04
CA ILE A 390 -13.16 -2.51 -4.39
C ILE A 390 -12.49 -3.50 -3.46
N THR A 391 -13.03 -3.64 -2.26
CA THR A 391 -12.60 -4.64 -1.28
C THR A 391 -13.80 -5.41 -0.77
N GLY A 392 -13.60 -6.70 -0.54
CA GLY A 392 -14.51 -7.56 0.20
C GLY A 392 -13.73 -8.27 1.30
N ALA A 393 -14.30 -8.30 2.50
CA ALA A 393 -13.75 -9.03 3.62
C ALA A 393 -14.74 -10.09 4.10
N THR A 394 -14.26 -11.30 4.40
CA THR A 394 -15.09 -12.43 4.82
C THR A 394 -14.45 -13.22 5.95
N LYS A 395 -15.26 -13.96 6.71
CA LYS A 395 -14.77 -14.76 7.85
C LYS A 395 -14.15 -16.10 7.49
N THR A 396 -14.46 -16.68 6.32
CA THR A 396 -14.00 -18.03 5.94
C THR A 396 -13.49 -18.06 4.50
N VAL A 397 -12.71 -19.09 4.18
CA VAL A 397 -12.13 -19.32 2.84
C VAL A 397 -13.22 -19.57 1.80
N GLU A 398 -14.28 -20.28 2.17
CA GLU A 398 -15.42 -20.57 1.29
C GLU A 398 -16.15 -19.28 0.90
N HIS A 399 -16.44 -18.43 1.89
CA HIS A 399 -17.03 -17.11 1.64
C HIS A 399 -16.09 -16.21 0.83
N GLN A 400 -14.77 -16.32 1.03
CA GLN A 400 -13.79 -15.56 0.24
C GLN A 400 -13.82 -15.96 -1.23
N ALA A 401 -13.97 -17.25 -1.54
CA ALA A 401 -14.09 -17.72 -2.92
C ALA A 401 -15.32 -17.12 -3.61
N ILE A 402 -16.48 -17.11 -2.93
CA ILE A 402 -17.71 -16.47 -3.41
C ILE A 402 -17.49 -14.96 -3.62
N MET A 403 -16.92 -14.28 -2.62
CA MET A 403 -16.61 -12.85 -2.69
C MET A 403 -15.72 -12.55 -3.90
N ARG A 404 -14.67 -13.36 -4.12
CA ARG A 404 -13.76 -13.19 -5.25
C ARG A 404 -14.44 -13.32 -6.60
N GLU A 405 -15.32 -14.30 -6.77
CA GLU A 405 -16.11 -14.43 -8.00
C GLU A 405 -16.92 -13.16 -8.25
N LYS A 406 -17.68 -12.70 -7.24
CA LYS A 406 -18.55 -11.52 -7.37
C LYS A 406 -17.77 -10.24 -7.62
N LEU A 407 -16.64 -10.04 -6.94
CA LEU A 407 -15.78 -8.88 -7.17
C LEU A 407 -15.07 -8.92 -8.52
N THR A 408 -14.79 -10.11 -9.06
CA THR A 408 -14.25 -10.25 -10.42
C THR A 408 -15.28 -9.80 -11.45
N THR A 409 -16.55 -10.19 -11.30
CA THR A 409 -17.64 -9.72 -12.16
C THR A 409 -17.80 -8.20 -12.07
N PHE A 410 -17.86 -7.66 -10.85
CA PHE A 410 -17.91 -6.21 -10.62
C PHE A 410 -16.76 -5.49 -11.36
N TYR A 411 -15.52 -5.94 -11.15
CA TYR A 411 -14.32 -5.37 -11.75
C TYR A 411 -14.43 -5.34 -13.28
N ASN A 412 -14.84 -6.46 -13.88
CA ASN A 412 -14.98 -6.59 -15.33
C ASN A 412 -16.05 -5.65 -15.88
N ASP A 413 -17.21 -5.57 -15.22
CA ASP A 413 -18.34 -4.73 -15.65
C ASP A 413 -18.01 -3.25 -15.56
N LEU A 414 -17.40 -2.81 -14.46
CA LEU A 414 -16.98 -1.42 -14.30
C LEU A 414 -15.89 -1.04 -15.31
N ASN A 415 -14.90 -1.93 -15.52
CA ASN A 415 -13.85 -1.71 -16.51
C ASN A 415 -14.40 -1.64 -17.93
N ALA A 416 -15.32 -2.54 -18.30
CA ALA A 416 -15.98 -2.54 -19.60
C ALA A 416 -16.80 -1.27 -19.81
N TYR A 417 -17.55 -0.84 -18.79
CA TYR A 417 -18.32 0.39 -18.83
C TYR A 417 -17.41 1.63 -19.03
N ALA A 418 -16.36 1.79 -18.24
CA ALA A 418 -15.42 2.90 -18.37
C ALA A 418 -14.71 2.88 -19.74
N THR A 419 -14.35 1.70 -20.24
CA THR A 419 -13.74 1.52 -21.56
C THR A 419 -14.70 1.92 -22.68
N SER A 420 -15.98 1.54 -22.59
CA SER A 420 -17.01 1.91 -23.58
C SER A 420 -17.18 3.42 -23.73
N LEU A 421 -16.84 4.20 -22.69
CA LEU A 421 -16.89 5.64 -22.67
C LEU A 421 -15.55 6.31 -23.06
N GLY A 422 -14.50 5.54 -23.36
CA GLY A 422 -13.16 6.06 -23.62
C GLY A 422 -12.48 6.67 -22.37
N LEU A 423 -12.88 6.22 -21.18
CA LEU A 423 -12.45 6.77 -19.88
C LEU A 423 -11.37 5.93 -19.19
N GLY A 424 -10.95 4.80 -19.76
CA GLY A 424 -9.92 3.96 -19.17
C GLY A 424 -8.58 4.69 -18.99
N VAL A 425 -7.95 4.48 -17.83
CA VAL A 425 -6.58 4.91 -17.54
C VAL A 425 -5.76 3.66 -17.26
N ALA A 426 -4.66 3.48 -18.00
CA ALA A 426 -3.88 2.24 -17.94
C ALA A 426 -3.23 2.01 -16.58
N TRP A 427 -2.88 3.09 -15.86
CA TRP A 427 -2.16 3.04 -14.58
C TRP A 427 -2.94 2.24 -13.52
N GLN A 428 -2.25 1.32 -12.86
CA GLN A 428 -2.78 0.54 -11.74
C GLN A 428 -1.93 0.79 -10.50
N HIS A 429 -2.57 1.05 -9.36
CA HIS A 429 -1.85 1.26 -8.12
C HIS A 429 -1.31 -0.06 -7.57
N LEU A 430 0.01 -0.20 -7.58
CA LEU A 430 0.73 -1.41 -7.18
C LEU A 430 0.32 -1.95 -5.81
N ASN A 431 0.08 -1.07 -4.84
CA ASN A 431 -0.26 -1.45 -3.47
C ASN A 431 -1.71 -1.93 -3.29
N TYR A 432 -2.57 -1.78 -4.29
CA TYR A 432 -3.98 -2.21 -4.27
C TYR A 432 -4.29 -3.34 -5.24
N ALA A 433 -3.35 -3.69 -6.11
CA ALA A 433 -3.56 -4.69 -7.14
C ALA A 433 -3.79 -6.10 -6.57
N ASP A 434 -4.79 -6.80 -7.11
CA ASP A 434 -4.97 -8.24 -6.94
C ASP A 434 -3.85 -9.03 -7.60
N GLN A 435 -3.57 -10.25 -7.14
CA GLN A 435 -2.59 -11.16 -7.75
C GLN A 435 -2.80 -11.42 -9.26
N THR A 436 -4.02 -11.25 -9.77
CA THR A 436 -4.36 -11.44 -11.19
C THR A 436 -4.06 -10.22 -12.06
N GLN A 437 -3.71 -9.08 -11.45
CA GLN A 437 -3.39 -7.84 -12.15
C GLN A 437 -1.88 -7.73 -12.40
N ASP A 438 -1.47 -6.83 -13.31
CA ASP A 438 -0.05 -6.57 -13.61
C ASP A 438 0.24 -5.06 -13.48
N PRO A 439 0.36 -4.54 -12.24
CA PRO A 439 0.49 -3.11 -12.01
C PRO A 439 1.81 -2.55 -12.57
N LEU A 440 2.89 -3.34 -12.61
CA LEU A 440 4.15 -2.87 -13.19
C LEU A 440 4.02 -2.62 -14.69
N LYS A 441 3.32 -3.50 -15.44
CA LYS A 441 3.06 -3.29 -16.88
C LYS A 441 2.41 -1.94 -17.18
N SER A 442 1.61 -1.42 -16.25
CA SER A 442 0.94 -0.13 -16.38
C SER A 442 1.87 1.08 -16.41
N TYR A 443 3.13 0.94 -16.00
CA TYR A 443 4.09 2.05 -15.89
C TYR A 443 4.63 2.57 -17.24
N GLY A 444 4.32 1.87 -18.34
CA GLY A 444 4.74 2.20 -19.69
C GLY A 444 6.12 1.63 -20.06
N ALA A 445 6.32 1.40 -21.36
CA ALA A 445 7.48 0.65 -21.89
C ALA A 445 8.84 1.24 -21.47
N LYS A 446 8.95 2.58 -21.42
CA LYS A 446 10.19 3.26 -21.02
C LYS A 446 10.56 2.98 -19.55
N ASN A 447 9.59 3.03 -18.65
CA ASN A 447 9.82 2.75 -17.23
C ASN A 447 10.09 1.26 -17.01
N ILE A 448 9.39 0.37 -17.72
CA ILE A 448 9.67 -1.07 -17.68
C ILE A 448 11.09 -1.39 -18.15
N ALA A 449 11.53 -0.83 -19.28
CA ALA A 449 12.90 -1.02 -19.77
C ALA A 449 13.94 -0.49 -18.76
N PHE A 450 13.66 0.65 -18.13
CA PHE A 450 14.52 1.23 -17.09
C PHE A 450 14.59 0.32 -15.85
N ILE A 451 13.45 -0.16 -15.33
CA ILE A 451 13.41 -1.06 -14.17
C ILE A 451 14.17 -2.36 -14.47
N ARG A 452 13.98 -2.95 -15.67
CA ARG A 452 14.72 -4.16 -16.09
C ARG A 452 16.23 -3.93 -16.11
N LYS A 453 16.66 -2.80 -16.67
CA LYS A 453 18.09 -2.44 -16.70
C LYS A 453 18.66 -2.34 -15.28
N VAL A 454 17.98 -1.61 -14.38
CA VAL A 454 18.43 -1.43 -13.00
C VAL A 454 18.44 -2.77 -12.25
N ALA A 455 17.40 -3.60 -12.41
CA ALA A 455 17.40 -4.95 -11.82
C ALA A 455 18.58 -5.80 -12.30
N ALA A 456 18.91 -5.76 -13.60
CA ALA A 456 20.09 -6.47 -14.12
C ALA A 456 21.42 -5.93 -13.57
N THR A 457 21.50 -4.64 -13.26
CA THR A 457 22.69 -4.02 -12.68
C THR A 457 22.90 -4.38 -11.21
N TYR A 458 21.83 -4.34 -10.39
CA TYR A 458 21.92 -4.48 -8.93
C TYR A 458 21.55 -5.88 -8.41
N ASP A 459 20.93 -6.71 -9.25
CA ASP A 459 20.59 -8.12 -8.98
C ASP A 459 20.98 -9.01 -10.17
N PRO A 460 22.27 -9.06 -10.58
CA PRO A 460 22.71 -9.82 -11.74
C PRO A 460 22.50 -11.33 -11.60
N SER A 461 22.50 -11.85 -10.37
CA SER A 461 22.19 -13.25 -10.03
C SER A 461 20.69 -13.53 -9.93
N GLN A 462 19.84 -12.53 -10.10
CA GLN A 462 18.38 -12.65 -10.11
C GLN A 462 17.81 -13.20 -8.78
N VAL A 463 18.46 -12.92 -7.65
CA VAL A 463 18.01 -13.31 -6.31
C VAL A 463 16.63 -12.71 -6.03
N PHE A 464 16.43 -11.43 -6.28
CA PHE A 464 15.14 -10.76 -6.04
C PHE A 464 14.12 -10.99 -7.16
N GLN A 465 14.52 -11.65 -8.24
CA GLN A 465 13.64 -12.05 -9.34
C GLN A 465 13.17 -13.50 -9.23
N LYS A 466 14.00 -14.40 -8.70
CA LYS A 466 13.78 -15.86 -8.70
C LYS A 466 13.78 -16.50 -7.31
N LYS A 467 14.53 -15.96 -6.35
CA LYS A 467 14.65 -16.54 -5.00
C LYS A 467 13.71 -15.89 -4.00
N VAL A 468 13.68 -14.57 -3.96
CA VAL A 468 12.70 -13.83 -3.15
C VAL A 468 11.43 -13.66 -3.98
N VAL A 469 10.35 -14.37 -3.67
CA VAL A 469 9.15 -14.45 -4.53
C VAL A 469 8.09 -13.39 -4.22
N SER A 470 8.13 -12.80 -3.03
CA SER A 470 7.17 -11.78 -2.56
C SER A 470 7.18 -10.50 -3.42
N GLY A 471 6.00 -9.88 -3.53
CA GLY A 471 5.78 -8.64 -4.26
C GLY A 471 5.83 -8.81 -5.79
N TRP A 472 5.56 -7.70 -6.48
CA TRP A 472 5.52 -7.65 -7.95
C TRP A 472 6.91 -7.77 -8.56
N LYS A 473 7.10 -8.74 -9.46
CA LYS A 473 8.41 -9.04 -10.08
C LYS A 473 8.50 -8.51 -11.50
N ILE A 474 9.56 -7.75 -11.78
CA ILE A 474 9.80 -7.24 -13.13
C ILE A 474 10.04 -8.38 -14.14
N SER A 475 10.58 -9.51 -13.68
CA SER A 475 10.76 -10.73 -14.48
C SER A 475 9.46 -11.35 -14.99
N LYS A 476 8.31 -11.06 -14.35
CA LYS A 476 6.98 -11.57 -14.73
C LYS A 476 6.19 -10.61 -15.62
N VAL A 477 6.66 -9.39 -15.82
CA VAL A 477 5.93 -8.37 -16.60
C VAL A 477 5.90 -8.76 -18.08
N GLY A 478 4.70 -9.05 -18.59
CA GLY A 478 4.48 -9.50 -19.97
C GLY A 478 4.99 -10.91 -20.28
N ALA A 479 5.20 -11.74 -19.26
CA ALA A 479 5.53 -13.16 -19.38
C ALA A 479 4.30 -14.02 -19.67
#